data_AF-A0A2E7D1M3-F1
#
_entry.id   AF-A0A2E7D1M3-F1
#
_cell.length_a   1.000
_cell.length_b   1.000
_cell.length_c   1.000
_cell.angle_alpha   90.00
_cell.angle_beta   90.00
_cell.angle_gamma   90.00
#
_symmetry.space_group_name_H-M   'P 1'
#
loop_
_entity.id
_entity.type
_entity.pdbx_description
1 polymer ?
#
loop_
_entity_poly.entity_id
_entity_poly.type
_entity_poly.pdbx_seq_one_letter_code
_entity_poly.pdbx_strand_id
1 'polypeptide(L)'
;MFCVATPILEQINAADEKLPEGDNGLAANYPGDMGIEKDRSVILADDFESHADTNAMTKRWDIVSFRGASLSTAKSDVYSGKQSFAVNHPETQS
;
A
#
# COMPACT_ATOMS: atom_id res chain seq x y z
N MET A 1 -13.74 -21.49 -53.58
CA MET A 1 -12.52 -21.12 -52.83
C MET A 1 -12.83 -19.86 -52.05
N PHE A 2 -13.07 -20.00 -50.75
CA PHE A 2 -13.24 -18.89 -49.82
C PHE A 2 -12.35 -19.22 -48.62
N CYS A 3 -11.41 -18.33 -48.36
CA CYS A 3 -10.49 -18.36 -47.23
C CYS A 3 -11.11 -17.47 -46.15
N VAL A 4 -11.34 -18.00 -44.96
CA VAL A 4 -11.55 -17.15 -43.77
C VAL A 4 -10.93 -17.80 -42.56
N ALA A 5 -10.25 -16.93 -41.82
CA ALA A 5 -9.15 -17.19 -40.93
C ALA A 5 -9.50 -18.05 -39.71
N THR A 6 -8.50 -18.84 -39.32
CA THR A 6 -8.38 -19.56 -38.06
C THR A 6 -8.69 -18.63 -36.88
N PRO A 7 -9.52 -19.03 -35.90
CA PRO A 7 -9.60 -18.30 -34.65
C PRO A 7 -8.25 -18.43 -33.95
N ILE A 8 -7.59 -17.29 -33.71
CA ILE A 8 -6.46 -17.22 -32.80
C ILE A 8 -7.05 -17.50 -31.42
N LEU A 9 -6.76 -18.68 -30.87
CA LEU A 9 -7.04 -18.99 -29.47
C LEU A 9 -6.23 -18.01 -28.63
N GLU A 10 -6.93 -17.07 -28.03
CA GLU A 10 -6.48 -16.17 -26.99
C GLU A 10 -6.18 -17.00 -25.73
N GLN A 11 -5.03 -17.68 -25.72
CA GLN A 11 -4.49 -18.29 -24.51
C GLN A 11 -3.72 -17.23 -23.74
N ILE A 12 -4.46 -16.42 -22.98
CA ILE A 12 -3.94 -15.81 -21.76
C ILE A 12 -3.59 -16.95 -20.80
N ASN A 13 -2.35 -17.43 -20.90
CA ASN A 13 -1.72 -18.26 -19.87
C ASN A 13 -1.57 -17.39 -18.61
N ALA A 14 -2.64 -17.24 -17.85
CA ALA A 14 -2.55 -17.00 -16.41
C ALA A 14 -2.08 -18.31 -15.77
N ALA A 15 -0.85 -18.71 -16.08
CA ALA A 15 -0.14 -19.64 -15.23
C ALA A 15 -0.06 -18.98 -13.85
N ASP A 16 -0.07 -19.79 -12.79
CA ASP A 16 0.37 -19.45 -11.44
C ASP A 16 1.76 -18.79 -11.48
N GLU A 17 1.86 -17.53 -11.90
CA GLU A 17 3.04 -16.71 -11.68
C GLU A 17 3.05 -16.48 -10.18
N LYS A 18 3.74 -17.40 -9.50
CA LYS A 18 4.10 -17.27 -8.10
C LYS A 18 4.55 -15.83 -7.90
N LEU A 19 3.88 -15.12 -7.00
CA LEU A 19 4.22 -13.73 -6.72
C LEU A 19 5.73 -13.65 -6.44
N PRO A 20 6.41 -12.60 -6.92
CA PRO A 20 7.80 -12.39 -6.56
C PRO A 20 7.94 -12.44 -5.04
N GLU A 21 8.60 -13.48 -4.54
CA GLU A 21 8.86 -13.70 -3.12
C GLU A 21 10.34 -13.41 -2.82
N GLY A 22 10.64 -13.15 -1.55
CA GLY A 22 11.99 -12.87 -1.05
C GLY A 22 12.51 -11.49 -1.43
N ASP A 23 13.84 -11.33 -1.40
CA ASP A 23 14.54 -10.05 -1.55
C ASP A 23 14.65 -9.57 -3.02
N ASN A 24 13.59 -9.79 -3.80
CA ASN A 24 13.50 -9.39 -5.21
C ASN A 24 12.59 -8.17 -5.43
N GLY A 25 11.90 -7.72 -4.38
CA GLY A 25 11.02 -6.55 -4.42
C GLY A 25 11.76 -5.22 -4.28
N LEU A 26 11.05 -4.11 -4.52
CA LEU A 26 11.63 -2.76 -4.45
C LEU A 26 12.32 -2.48 -3.10
N ALA A 27 11.70 -2.90 -1.99
CA ALA A 27 12.22 -2.71 -0.64
C ALA A 27 13.59 -3.38 -0.39
N ALA A 28 13.96 -4.42 -1.16
CA ALA A 28 15.26 -5.07 -1.01
C ALA A 28 16.44 -4.13 -1.33
N ASN A 29 16.20 -3.10 -2.16
CA ASN A 29 17.20 -2.09 -2.49
C ASN A 29 17.31 -0.97 -1.43
N TYR A 30 16.39 -0.95 -0.46
CA TYR A 30 16.25 0.14 0.52
C TYR A 30 16.18 -0.44 1.95
N PRO A 31 17.31 -0.79 2.57
CA PRO A 31 17.32 -1.28 3.94
C PRO A 31 16.65 -0.29 4.90
N GLY A 32 15.61 -0.75 5.60
CA GLY A 32 14.79 0.09 6.49
C GLY A 32 14.00 1.18 5.76
N ASP A 33 13.69 0.98 4.49
CA ASP A 33 12.92 1.89 3.62
C ASP A 33 13.55 3.28 3.42
N MET A 34 14.84 3.44 3.76
CA MET A 34 15.51 4.73 3.67
C MET A 34 15.68 5.19 2.22
N GLY A 35 14.95 6.24 1.83
CA GLY A 35 15.04 6.83 0.50
C GLY A 35 14.13 6.18 -0.53
N ILE A 36 13.35 5.16 -0.16
CA ILE A 36 12.42 4.48 -1.07
C ILE A 36 11.37 5.46 -1.61
N GLU A 37 11.00 6.48 -0.83
CA GLU A 37 10.02 7.51 -1.19
C GLU A 37 10.45 8.37 -2.40
N LYS A 38 11.74 8.33 -2.75
CA LYS A 38 12.31 9.03 -3.91
C LYS A 38 12.45 8.14 -5.14
N ASP A 39 12.23 6.83 -5.02
CA ASP A 39 12.31 5.90 -6.15
C ASP A 39 11.16 6.17 -7.13
N ARG A 40 11.47 6.22 -8.43
CA ARG A 40 10.50 6.48 -9.50
C ARG A 40 9.45 5.37 -9.66
N SER A 41 9.72 4.20 -9.09
CA SER A 41 8.84 3.02 -9.10
C SER A 41 7.87 3.05 -7.92
N VAL A 42 8.08 3.91 -6.92
CA VAL A 42 7.12 4.11 -5.83
C VAL A 42 5.95 4.95 -6.32
N ILE A 43 4.75 4.39 -6.17
CA ILE A 43 3.50 5.06 -6.56
C ILE A 43 2.93 5.88 -5.39
N LEU A 44 3.15 5.42 -4.16
CA LEU A 44 2.67 6.07 -2.94
C LEU A 44 3.64 5.80 -1.79
N ALA A 45 4.03 6.87 -1.09
CA ALA A 45 4.74 6.82 0.18
C ALA A 45 4.17 7.90 1.10
N ASP A 46 3.96 7.55 2.37
CA ASP A 46 3.44 8.46 3.40
C ASP A 46 4.14 8.14 4.73
N ASP A 47 4.78 9.14 5.33
CA ASP A 47 5.40 9.07 6.65
C ASP A 47 4.43 9.51 7.76
N PHE A 48 3.23 9.94 7.38
CA PHE A 48 2.18 10.51 8.22
C PHE A 48 2.52 11.84 8.91
N GLU A 49 3.71 12.40 8.71
CA GLU A 49 4.18 13.59 9.44
C GLU A 49 3.51 14.88 8.96
N SER A 50 3.01 14.89 7.72
CA SER A 50 2.37 16.06 7.12
C SER A 50 0.89 16.24 7.45
N HIS A 51 0.27 15.26 8.12
CA HIS A 51 -1.16 15.29 8.43
C HIS A 51 -1.43 15.91 9.79
N ALA A 52 -2.34 16.87 9.83
CA ALA A 52 -2.81 17.47 11.08
C ALA A 52 -3.87 16.60 11.79
N ASP A 53 -4.67 15.88 11.01
CA ASP A 53 -5.72 14.97 11.45
C ASP A 53 -6.04 13.93 10.35
N THR A 54 -6.92 12.97 10.65
CA THR A 54 -7.35 11.96 9.68
C THR A 54 -8.11 12.53 8.50
N ASN A 55 -8.70 13.72 8.60
CA ASN A 55 -9.38 14.36 7.48
C ASN A 55 -8.38 14.93 6.48
N ALA A 56 -7.24 15.45 6.93
CA ALA A 56 -6.15 15.90 6.05
C ALA A 56 -5.57 14.77 5.18
N MET A 57 -5.63 13.52 5.67
CA MET A 57 -5.16 12.33 4.95
C MET A 57 -5.97 12.04 3.67
N THR A 58 -7.21 12.53 3.58
CA THR A 58 -8.09 12.34 2.38
C THR A 58 -7.49 12.89 1.09
N LYS A 59 -6.46 13.75 1.19
CA LYS A 59 -5.71 14.27 0.04
C LYS A 59 -4.84 13.21 -0.64
N ARG A 60 -4.46 12.15 0.07
CA ARG A 60 -3.59 11.06 -0.42
C ARG A 60 -4.24 9.68 -0.33
N TRP A 61 -5.24 9.52 0.54
CA TRP A 61 -5.89 8.25 0.84
C TRP A 61 -7.41 8.35 0.65
N ASP A 62 -8.00 7.41 -0.06
CA ASP A 62 -9.44 7.48 -0.40
C ASP A 62 -10.37 7.22 0.79
N ILE A 63 -9.96 6.36 1.74
CA ILE A 63 -10.79 5.96 2.89
C ILE A 63 -9.96 6.03 4.18
N VAL A 64 -10.20 7.08 4.95
CA VAL A 64 -9.51 7.35 6.24
C VAL A 64 -10.49 7.66 7.38
N SER A 65 -11.78 7.80 7.07
CA SER A 65 -12.83 8.17 8.01
C SER A 65 -13.70 6.97 8.40
N PHE A 66 -13.10 5.99 9.06
CA PHE A 66 -13.83 4.88 9.66
C PHE A 66 -13.64 4.83 11.18
N ARG A 67 -14.58 4.17 11.87
CA ARG A 67 -14.57 4.10 13.34
C ARG A 67 -13.26 3.47 13.82
N GLY A 68 -12.53 4.21 14.66
CA GLY A 68 -11.27 3.76 15.24
C GLY A 68 -10.01 4.19 14.49
N ALA A 69 -10.13 4.90 13.37
CA ALA A 69 -8.99 5.54 12.70
C ALA A 69 -8.54 6.80 13.45
N SER A 70 -7.24 6.93 13.71
CA SER A 70 -6.64 8.09 14.37
C SER A 70 -5.17 8.25 13.99
N LEU A 71 -4.59 9.43 14.25
CA LEU A 71 -3.14 9.60 14.26
C LEU A 71 -2.64 9.46 15.71
N SER A 72 -1.80 8.46 15.97
CA SER A 72 -1.19 8.26 17.28
C SER A 72 0.15 8.99 17.36
N THR A 73 0.41 9.62 18.49
CA THR A 73 1.70 10.24 18.84
C THR A 73 2.38 9.53 20.01
N ALA A 74 1.79 8.44 20.50
CA ALA A 74 2.37 7.65 21.57
C ALA A 74 3.64 6.96 21.08
N LYS A 75 4.75 7.08 21.82
CA LYS A 75 6.05 6.51 21.41
C LYS A 75 6.01 4.98 21.20
N SER A 76 5.08 4.27 21.84
CA SER A 76 4.88 2.83 21.64
C SER A 76 4.30 2.49 20.27
N ASP A 77 3.63 3.45 19.63
CA ASP A 77 2.85 3.24 18.41
C ASP A 77 3.54 3.84 17.19
N VAL A 78 4.66 4.56 17.39
CA VAL A 78 5.40 5.29 16.36
C VAL A 78 6.71 4.56 16.07
N TYR A 79 6.86 4.07 14.83
CA TYR A 79 8.10 3.44 14.36
C TYR A 79 9.21 4.47 14.11
N SER A 80 8.86 5.59 13.47
CA SER A 80 9.78 6.71 13.19
C SER A 80 9.01 8.03 13.17
N GLY A 81 9.69 9.16 13.34
CA GLY A 81 9.03 10.47 13.32
C GLY A 81 8.28 10.78 14.61
N LYS A 82 7.16 11.48 14.49
CA LYS A 82 6.33 11.97 15.60
C LYS A 82 4.98 11.27 15.68
N GLN A 83 4.50 10.70 14.58
CA GLN A 83 3.18 10.10 14.54
C GLN A 83 3.06 8.89 13.60
N SER A 84 1.99 8.12 13.80
CA SER A 84 1.61 6.98 12.98
C SER A 84 0.10 6.93 12.78
N PHE A 85 -0.35 6.23 11.74
CA PHE A 85 -1.76 5.92 11.56
C PHE A 85 -2.15 4.70 12.41
N ALA A 86 -3.10 4.89 13.33
CA ALA A 86 -3.60 3.88 14.23
C ALA A 86 -5.04 3.49 13.89
N VAL A 87 -5.30 2.18 13.91
CA VAL A 87 -6.62 1.60 13.69
C VAL A 87 -7.00 0.74 14.87
N ASN A 88 -8.03 1.15 15.60
CA ASN A 88 -8.60 0.39 16.70
C ASN A 88 -9.94 -0.21 16.27
N HIS A 89 -10.05 -1.53 16.26
CA HIS A 89 -11.34 -2.18 16.10
C HIS A 89 -12.09 -2.12 17.44
N PRO A 90 -13.25 -1.45 17.54
CA PRO A 90 -14.03 -1.51 18.76
C PRO A 90 -14.59 -2.92 18.89
N GLU A 91 -14.10 -3.70 19.87
CA GLU A 91 -14.68 -5.00 20.17
C GLU A 91 -16.16 -4.79 20.52
N THR A 92 -17.04 -5.41 19.72
CA THR A 92 -18.46 -5.47 20.06
C THR A 92 -18.58 -6.47 21.18
N GLN A 93 -18.65 -5.99 22.44
CA GLN A 93 -19.05 -6.87 23.54
C GLN A 93 -20.44 -7.40 23.20
N SER A 94 -20.50 -8.72 22.94
CA SER A 94 -21.73 -9.46 22.66
C SER A 94 -22.48 -9.75 23.96
#